data_AF-A0A7Y8I8Q2-F1
#
_entry.id   AF-A0A7Y8I8Q2-F1
#
_cell.length_a   1.000
_cell.length_b   1.000
_cell.length_c   1.000
_cell.angle_alpha   90.00
_cell.angle_beta   90.00
_cell.angle_gamma   90.00
#
_symmetry.space_group_name_H-M   'P 1'
#
loop_
_entity.id
_entity.type
_entity.pdbx_description
1 polymer ?
#
loop_
_entity_poly.entity_id
_entity_poly.type
_entity_poly.pdbx_seq_one_letter_code
_entity_poly.pdbx_strand_id
1 'polypeptide(L)'
;MCGITGIINLNLTEKKISTTLNDMTSALNHRGPDDEGFLLVSKTEINHFGGDKTQHPKDEQEVPKYFPTKNIKAANDNYYFMGLGFRRLSIIDLSPNGHQPMSYMDRYW
;
A
#
# COMPACT_ATOMS: atom_id res chain seq x y z
N MET A 1 6.11 16.07 -1.89
CA MET A 1 6.89 15.13 -2.73
C MET A 1 6.62 13.74 -2.22
N CYS A 2 6.14 12.79 -3.02
CA CYS A 2 5.79 11.44 -2.55
C CYS A 2 6.92 10.70 -1.79
N GLY A 3 6.55 9.71 -0.96
CA GLY A 3 7.46 8.86 -0.21
C GLY A 3 7.28 7.38 -0.53
N ILE A 4 8.37 6.61 -0.46
CA ILE A 4 8.37 5.15 -0.68
C ILE A 4 9.04 4.49 0.53
N THR A 5 8.52 3.35 0.94
CA THR A 5 9.10 2.48 1.96
C THR A 5 9.16 1.04 1.46
N GLY A 6 10.06 0.26 2.03
CA GLY A 6 10.18 -1.16 1.71
C GLY A 6 10.76 -1.93 2.87
N ILE A 7 10.31 -3.17 3.04
CA ILE A 7 10.79 -4.09 4.07
C ILE A 7 10.85 -5.50 3.50
N ILE A 8 11.91 -6.24 3.84
CA ILE A 8 12.08 -7.64 3.47
C ILE A 8 12.38 -8.41 4.75
N ASN A 9 11.57 -9.42 5.05
CA ASN A 9 11.78 -10.37 6.14
C ASN A 9 12.39 -11.65 5.58
N LEU A 10 13.72 -11.77 5.72
CA LEU A 10 14.50 -12.90 5.17
C LEU A 10 14.23 -14.23 5.90
N ASN A 11 13.76 -14.19 7.14
CA ASN A 11 13.63 -15.38 7.98
C ASN A 11 12.17 -15.82 8.21
N LEU A 12 11.18 -15.04 7.74
CA LEU A 12 9.75 -15.33 7.88
C LEU A 12 9.28 -15.58 9.33
N THR A 13 10.04 -15.11 10.32
CA THR A 13 9.77 -15.35 11.73
C THR A 13 8.72 -14.40 12.32
N GLU A 14 8.33 -13.37 11.59
CA GLU A 14 7.49 -12.28 12.10
C GLU A 14 6.28 -12.02 11.21
N LYS A 15 5.09 -12.08 11.82
CA LYS A 15 3.82 -11.71 11.19
C LYS A 15 3.60 -10.19 11.12
N LYS A 16 4.36 -9.43 11.91
CA LYS A 16 4.13 -7.99 12.14
C LYS A 16 4.72 -7.07 11.06
N ILE A 17 5.20 -7.62 9.95
CA ILE A 17 5.77 -6.83 8.84
C ILE A 17 4.79 -5.78 8.32
N SER A 18 3.48 -6.05 8.33
CA SER A 18 2.44 -5.08 7.97
C SER A 18 2.39 -3.89 8.92
N THR A 19 2.49 -4.13 10.23
CA THR A 19 2.53 -3.08 11.26
C THR A 19 3.78 -2.22 11.09
N THR A 20 4.95 -2.85 10.99
CA THR A 20 6.22 -2.14 10.79
C THR A 20 6.22 -1.32 9.51
N LEU A 21 5.72 -1.88 8.40
CA LEU A 21 5.61 -1.16 7.14
C LEU A 21 4.66 0.04 7.23
N ASN A 22 3.52 -0.12 7.91
CA ASN A 22 2.59 0.98 8.15
C ASN A 22 3.24 2.11 8.95
N ASP A 23 4.00 1.77 10.00
CA ASP A 23 4.72 2.76 10.82
C ASP A 23 5.79 3.50 10.03
N MET A 24 6.61 2.77 9.25
CA MET A 24 7.61 3.35 8.36
C MET A 24 6.98 4.32 7.35
N THR A 25 5.85 3.92 6.77
CA THR A 25 5.14 4.73 5.76
C THR A 25 4.49 5.95 6.40
N SER A 26 4.00 5.83 7.64
CA SER A 26 3.45 6.93 8.43
C SER A 26 4.48 7.98 8.82
N ALA A 27 5.72 7.59 9.07
CA ALA A 27 6.81 8.55 9.27
C ALA A 27 7.04 9.45 8.04
N LEU A 28 6.69 8.97 6.84
CA LEU A 28 6.76 9.73 5.59
C LEU A 28 5.49 10.53 5.26
N ASN A 29 4.51 10.65 6.17
CA ASN A 29 3.26 11.37 5.88
C ASN A 29 3.47 12.83 5.39
N HIS A 30 4.49 13.52 5.92
CA HIS A 30 4.85 14.88 5.50
C HIS A 30 5.27 14.98 4.02
N ARG A 31 5.63 13.85 3.38
CA ARG A 31 5.99 13.77 1.97
C ARG A 31 4.74 13.69 1.07
N GLY A 32 3.73 12.95 1.50
CA GLY A 32 2.48 12.74 0.77
C GLY A 32 1.30 12.51 1.70
N PRO A 33 0.55 13.57 2.07
CA PRO A 33 -0.55 13.49 3.03
C PRO A 33 -1.89 13.08 2.39
N ASP A 34 -1.98 12.99 1.07
CA ASP A 34 -3.27 12.90 0.36
C ASP A 34 -3.76 11.47 0.15
N ASP A 35 -2.83 10.52 0.02
CA ASP A 35 -3.14 9.10 -0.15
C ASP A 35 -1.98 8.22 0.34
N GLU A 36 -2.30 6.97 0.68
CA GLU A 36 -1.35 5.96 1.09
C GLU A 36 -1.77 4.58 0.60
N GLY A 37 -0.80 3.73 0.30
CA GLY A 37 -1.08 2.36 -0.09
C GLY A 37 0.10 1.44 0.14
N PHE A 38 -0.18 0.15 0.10
CA PHE A 38 0.73 -0.90 0.51
C PHE A 38 0.60 -2.11 -0.39
N LEU A 39 1.73 -2.75 -0.65
CA LEU A 39 1.83 -4.04 -1.31
C LEU A 39 2.50 -5.01 -0.34
N LEU A 40 1.90 -6.17 -0.09
CA LEU A 40 2.48 -7.22 0.75
C LEU A 40 2.56 -8.53 -0.03
N VAL A 41 3.72 -9.18 0.03
CA VAL A 41 4.03 -10.39 -0.73
C VAL A 41 4.25 -11.56 0.21
N SER A 42 3.43 -12.60 0.06
CA SER A 42 3.59 -13.89 0.72
C SER A 42 4.13 -14.91 -0.28
N LYS A 43 4.37 -16.15 0.16
CA LYS A 43 4.82 -17.22 -0.73
C LYS A 43 3.81 -17.57 -1.84
N THR A 44 2.54 -17.22 -1.66
CA THR A 44 1.44 -17.66 -2.53
C THR A 44 0.69 -16.51 -3.19
N GLU A 45 0.80 -15.30 -2.67
CA GLU A 45 -0.05 -14.19 -3.09
C GLU A 45 0.65 -12.83 -2.93
N ILE A 46 0.24 -11.89 -3.78
CA ILE A 46 0.59 -10.48 -3.72
C ILE A 46 -0.72 -9.73 -3.45
N ASN A 47 -0.76 -8.95 -2.38
CA ASN A 47 -1.95 -8.27 -1.93
C ASN A 47 -1.73 -6.76 -1.83
N HIS A 48 -2.71 -5.99 -2.31
CA HIS A 48 -2.77 -4.54 -2.14
C HIS A 48 -3.63 -4.18 -0.93
N PHE A 49 -3.15 -3.23 -0.13
CA PHE A 49 -3.86 -2.71 1.03
C PHE A 49 -3.84 -1.18 1.04
N GLY A 50 -4.91 -0.59 1.55
CA GLY A 50 -4.95 0.82 1.91
C GLY A 50 -4.59 1.00 3.37
N GLY A 51 -4.36 2.24 3.80
CA GLY A 51 -4.35 2.60 5.21
C GLY A 51 -5.54 3.49 5.57
N ASP A 52 -5.44 4.18 6.70
CA ASP A 52 -6.50 5.05 7.23
C ASP A 52 -6.63 6.38 6.45
N LYS A 53 -5.62 6.72 5.63
CA LYS A 53 -5.55 7.90 4.77
C LYS A 53 -5.71 7.56 3.29
N THR A 54 -6.07 6.32 2.95
CA THR A 54 -6.30 5.97 1.56
C THR A 54 -7.44 6.79 0.98
N GLN A 55 -7.20 7.40 -0.18
CA GLN A 55 -8.20 8.19 -0.85
C GLN A 55 -9.21 7.26 -1.52
N HIS A 56 -10.39 7.12 -0.92
CA HIS A 56 -11.44 6.27 -1.49
C HIS A 56 -12.14 6.94 -2.69
N PRO A 57 -12.48 6.16 -3.74
CA PRO A 57 -13.29 6.64 -4.85
C PRO A 57 -14.67 7.10 -4.39
N LYS A 58 -15.19 8.12 -5.08
CA LYS A 58 -16.60 8.53 -4.96
C LYS A 58 -17.46 7.54 -5.75
N ASP A 59 -18.73 7.41 -5.37
CA ASP A 59 -19.65 6.45 -5.99
C ASP A 59 -19.63 6.56 -7.53
N GLU A 60 -19.63 5.40 -8.20
CA GLU A 60 -19.54 5.21 -9.66
C GLU A 60 -18.18 5.48 -10.33
N GLN A 61 -17.14 5.89 -9.58
CA GLN A 61 -15.81 6.06 -10.15
C GLN A 61 -15.12 4.70 -10.36
N GLU A 62 -14.85 4.36 -11.63
CA GLU A 62 -13.98 3.23 -11.95
C GLU A 62 -12.56 3.46 -11.41
N VAL A 63 -12.07 2.48 -10.65
CA VAL A 63 -10.71 2.45 -10.12
C VAL A 63 -9.92 1.28 -10.70
N PRO A 64 -8.58 1.37 -10.73
CA PRO A 64 -7.74 0.27 -11.18
C PRO A 64 -8.01 -1.01 -10.38
N LYS A 65 -7.86 -2.17 -11.03
CA LYS A 65 -8.10 -3.49 -10.41
C LYS A 65 -7.29 -3.72 -9.13
N TYR A 66 -6.11 -3.13 -9.02
CA TYR A 66 -5.24 -3.22 -7.85
C TYR A 66 -5.62 -2.28 -6.72
N PHE A 67 -6.63 -1.43 -6.89
CA PHE A 67 -7.06 -0.51 -5.86
C PHE A 67 -7.52 -1.31 -4.62
N PRO A 68 -7.03 -0.98 -3.42
CA PRO A 68 -7.23 -1.83 -2.25
C PRO A 68 -8.68 -1.80 -1.76
N THR A 69 -9.18 -2.98 -1.41
CA THR A 69 -10.50 -3.16 -0.75
C THR A 69 -10.39 -3.36 0.76
N LYS A 70 -9.16 -3.55 1.27
CA LYS A 70 -8.87 -3.84 2.68
C LYS A 70 -7.84 -2.88 3.23
N ASN A 71 -7.98 -2.56 4.51
CA ASN A 71 -6.96 -1.82 5.26
C ASN A 71 -5.80 -2.75 5.65
N ILE A 72 -4.57 -2.23 5.71
CA ILE A 72 -3.35 -2.96 6.05
C ILE A 72 -3.42 -3.65 7.42
N LYS A 73 -4.25 -3.17 8.35
CA LYS A 73 -4.49 -3.82 9.64
C LYS A 73 -5.03 -5.24 9.50
N ALA A 74 -5.75 -5.55 8.41
CA ALA A 74 -6.25 -6.90 8.12
C ALA A 74 -5.12 -7.90 7.76
N ALA A 75 -3.91 -7.41 7.53
CA ALA A 75 -2.75 -8.22 7.17
C ALA A 75 -1.94 -8.71 8.39
N ASN A 76 -2.24 -8.22 9.60
CA ASN A 76 -1.41 -8.40 10.80
C ASN A 76 -1.21 -9.86 11.25
N ASP A 77 -2.14 -10.76 10.92
CA ASP A 77 -2.08 -12.16 11.35
C ASP A 77 -1.48 -13.11 10.31
N ASN A 78 -1.14 -12.57 9.13
CA ASN A 78 -0.60 -13.32 7.99
C ASN A 78 0.93 -13.22 7.90
N TYR A 79 1.55 -14.16 7.20
CA TYR A 79 2.98 -14.14 6.94
C TYR A 79 3.28 -13.53 5.57
N TYR A 80 4.05 -12.45 5.56
CA TYR A 80 4.61 -11.85 4.33
C TYR A 80 6.13 -11.77 4.47
N PHE A 81 6.84 -11.99 3.36
CA PHE A 81 8.31 -11.86 3.33
C PHE A 81 8.78 -10.52 2.76
N MET A 82 7.91 -9.78 2.09
CA MET A 82 8.23 -8.48 1.51
C MET A 82 7.03 -7.55 1.59
N GLY A 83 7.30 -6.27 1.76
CA GLY A 83 6.30 -5.22 1.69
C GLY A 83 6.85 -3.93 1.09
N LEU A 84 6.01 -3.22 0.34
CA LEU A 84 6.27 -1.88 -0.18
C LEU A 84 5.16 -0.94 0.29
N GLY A 85 5.50 0.28 0.66
CA GLY A 85 4.55 1.32 1.07
C GLY A 85 4.77 2.61 0.30
N PHE A 86 3.69 3.38 0.13
CA PHE A 86 3.72 4.63 -0.61
C PHE A 86 2.94 5.73 0.11
N ARG A 87 3.46 6.96 0.04
CA ARG A 87 2.78 8.20 0.43
C ARG A 87 2.67 9.11 -0.77
N ARG A 88 1.46 9.50 -1.14
CA ARG A 88 1.21 10.31 -2.33
C ARG A 88 0.90 11.75 -1.97
N LEU A 89 1.57 12.68 -2.66
CA LEU A 89 1.13 14.07 -2.77
C LEU A 89 0.48 14.21 -4.14
N SER A 90 -0.79 14.58 -4.16
CA SER A 90 -1.61 14.72 -5.35
C SER A 90 -1.72 16.21 -5.69
N ILE A 91 -1.27 16.61 -6.89
CA ILE A 91 -1.28 18.03 -7.31
C ILE A 91 -2.11 18.21 -8.59
N ILE A 92 -1.75 17.51 -9.66
CA ILE A 92 -2.45 17.64 -10.96
C ILE A 92 -3.57 16.61 -11.05
N ASP A 93 -3.26 15.35 -10.80
CA ASP A 93 -4.25 14.30 -10.66
C ASP A 93 -4.60 14.14 -9.18
N LEU A 94 -5.80 14.58 -8.81
CA LEU A 94 -6.35 14.46 -7.47
C LEU A 94 -7.24 13.23 -7.33
N SER A 95 -7.34 12.39 -8.35
CA SER A 95 -8.20 11.21 -8.33
C SER A 95 -7.53 10.02 -7.60
N PRO A 96 -8.33 9.07 -7.10
CA PRO A 96 -7.83 7.79 -6.59
C PRO A 96 -7.11 6.93 -7.64
N ASN A 97 -7.24 7.24 -8.93
CA ASN A 97 -6.66 6.41 -9.99
C ASN A 97 -5.13 6.44 -10.00
N GLY A 98 -4.53 7.48 -9.43
CA GLY A 98 -3.10 7.56 -9.20
C GLY A 98 -2.59 6.83 -7.95
N HIS A 99 -3.43 6.01 -7.29
CA HIS A 99 -3.06 5.23 -6.12
C HIS A 99 -1.87 4.29 -6.39
N GLN A 100 -1.05 4.10 -5.36
CA GLN A 100 0.20 3.33 -5.41
C GLN A 100 0.31 2.41 -4.20
N PRO A 101 1.02 1.27 -4.30
CA PRO A 101 1.76 0.78 -5.48
C PRO A 101 0.86 0.33 -6.64
N MET A 102 1.25 0.67 -7.86
CA MET A 102 0.55 0.26 -9.08
C MET A 102 0.81 -1.22 -9.41
N SER A 103 -0.12 -1.82 -10.15
CA SER A 103 0.10 -3.08 -10.83
C SER A 103 -0.31 -2.99 -12.30
N TYR A 104 0.48 -3.59 -13.18
CA TYR A 104 0.16 -3.73 -14.60
C TYR A 104 -0.01 -5.20 -14.99
N MET A 105 -1.14 -5.51 -15.63
CA MET A 105 -1.50 -6.86 -16.10
C MET A 105 -1.42 -7.94 -15.01
N ASP A 106 -1.64 -7.57 -13.74
CA ASP A 106 -1.48 -8.47 -12.58
C ASP A 106 -0.11 -9.19 -12.55
N ARG A 107 0.94 -8.53 -13.07
CA ARG A 107 2.25 -9.13 -13.32
C ARG A 107 3.44 -8.24 -13.02
N TYR A 108 3.29 -6.93 -13.13
CA TYR A 108 4.36 -5.98 -12.91
C TYR A 108 3.93 -5.04 -11.79
N TRP A 109 4.73 -4.99 -10.72
CA TRP A 109 4.52 -4.19 -9.51
C TRP A 109 5.77 -3.37 -9.23
#